data_AF-H3SK04-F1
#
_entry.id   AF-H3SK04-F1
#
_cell.length_a   1.000
_cell.length_b   1.000
_cell.length_c   1.000
_cell.angle_alpha   90.00
_cell.angle_beta   90.00
_cell.angle_gamma   90.00
#
_symmetry.space_group_name_H-M   'P 1'
#
loop_
_entity.id
_entity.type
_entity.pdbx_description
1 polymer ?
#
loop_
_entity_poly.entity_id
_entity_poly.type
_entity_poly.pdbx_seq_one_letter_code
_entity_poly.pdbx_strand_id
1 'polypeptide(L)'
;SQGEPMSALTRMARSTHRKVDILPGDTVVIAATPIPGNEKYVGRTIDELSRLGAHVIYSGMRAGVHVSGHGSQEELKLMLNLMRPKYFIPIHGEYRMLRHHAHLAESVGIEKENIFITDIGDTVEIQNGAARRGSKVQSGYVLIDGLGVGDVGNIVLRDRKLLSQDGILVVVVTLSKQDGTILSGPDIISRGFVYVRESEGLLDEANRIVTSTLHKLMNENVNEWASLKTNVKDALGRFLYEQTRRRPMILPIIMEV
;
A
#
# COMPACT_ATOMS: atom_id res chain seq x y z
N SER A 1 12.46 -6.63 -16.95
CA SER A 1 13.42 -7.11 -15.92
C SER A 1 12.80 -7.18 -14.54
N GLN A 2 11.95 -6.22 -14.12
CA GLN A 2 11.30 -6.20 -12.81
C GLN A 2 9.90 -6.87 -12.76
N GLY A 3 9.47 -7.53 -13.83
CA GLY A 3 8.20 -8.25 -13.89
C GLY A 3 6.95 -7.37 -13.99
N GLU A 4 7.10 -6.07 -14.27
CA GLU A 4 5.98 -5.14 -14.43
C GLU A 4 4.98 -5.67 -15.47
N PRO A 5 3.66 -5.74 -15.15
CA PRO A 5 2.67 -6.42 -15.99
C PRO A 5 2.58 -5.91 -17.43
N MET A 6 2.78 -4.60 -17.64
CA MET A 6 2.67 -3.95 -18.95
C MET A 6 4.02 -3.82 -19.68
N SER A 7 5.12 -4.25 -19.07
CA SER A 7 6.44 -4.19 -19.70
C SER A 7 6.53 -5.14 -20.89
N ALA A 8 7.41 -4.80 -21.84
CA ALA A 8 7.56 -5.56 -23.08
C ALA A 8 7.86 -7.04 -22.81
N LEU A 9 8.79 -7.34 -21.89
CA LEU A 9 9.18 -8.72 -21.57
C LEU A 9 8.02 -9.53 -20.98
N THR A 10 7.26 -8.97 -20.04
CA THR A 10 6.10 -9.66 -19.46
C THR A 10 5.02 -9.92 -20.51
N ARG A 11 4.83 -8.97 -21.44
CA ARG A 11 3.89 -9.16 -22.55
C ARG A 11 4.35 -10.23 -23.53
N MET A 12 5.65 -10.32 -23.80
CA MET A 12 6.24 -11.39 -24.62
C MET A 12 6.08 -12.75 -23.94
N ALA A 13 6.35 -12.84 -22.63
CA ALA A 13 6.16 -14.04 -21.83
C ALA A 13 4.71 -14.55 -21.79
N ARG A 14 3.74 -13.65 -21.97
CA ARG A 14 2.30 -13.97 -22.06
C ARG A 14 1.76 -14.07 -23.48
N SER A 15 2.61 -13.96 -24.50
CA SER A 15 2.20 -13.98 -25.91
C SER A 15 1.15 -12.90 -26.27
N THR A 16 1.24 -11.75 -25.60
CA THR A 16 0.37 -10.57 -25.82
C THR A 16 1.12 -9.39 -26.45
N HIS A 17 2.40 -9.57 -26.75
CA HIS A 17 3.23 -8.55 -27.37
C HIS A 17 2.97 -8.51 -28.88
N ARG A 18 2.67 -7.33 -29.43
CA ARG A 18 2.12 -7.19 -30.80
C ARG A 18 3.08 -7.60 -31.93
N LYS A 19 4.38 -7.65 -31.67
CA LYS A 19 5.42 -7.77 -32.70
C LYS A 19 6.43 -8.88 -32.47
N VAL A 20 6.45 -9.46 -31.28
CA VAL A 20 7.52 -10.36 -30.86
C VAL A 20 6.88 -11.45 -30.01
N ASP A 21 7.06 -12.69 -30.44
CA ASP A 21 6.69 -13.88 -29.69
C ASP A 21 7.97 -14.58 -29.21
N ILE A 22 7.86 -15.35 -28.13
CA ILE A 22 8.93 -16.19 -27.62
C ILE A 22 8.70 -17.60 -28.13
N LEU A 23 9.71 -18.16 -28.79
CA LEU A 23 9.68 -19.51 -29.35
C LEU A 23 10.53 -20.47 -28.52
N PRO A 24 10.24 -21.79 -28.58
CA PRO A 24 11.07 -22.79 -27.93
C PRO A 24 12.53 -22.70 -28.40
N GLY A 25 13.47 -22.67 -27.45
CA GLY A 25 14.90 -22.53 -27.72
C GLY A 25 15.42 -21.08 -27.68
N ASP A 26 14.55 -20.07 -27.64
CA ASP A 26 14.99 -18.68 -27.43
C ASP A 26 15.71 -18.53 -26.10
N THR A 27 16.75 -17.68 -26.07
CA THR A 27 17.46 -17.37 -24.82
C THR A 27 17.10 -15.99 -24.32
N VAL A 28 16.61 -15.91 -23.09
CA VAL A 28 16.23 -14.66 -22.45
C VAL A 28 17.17 -14.38 -21.28
N VAL A 29 17.89 -13.26 -21.34
CA VAL A 29 18.81 -12.83 -20.28
C VAL A 29 18.17 -11.72 -19.46
N ILE A 30 17.91 -12.00 -18.18
CA ILE A 30 17.45 -11.01 -17.21
C ILE A 30 18.69 -10.48 -16.47
N ALA A 31 19.30 -9.44 -17.04
CA ALA A 31 20.48 -8.76 -16.51
C ALA A 31 20.15 -7.78 -15.35
N ALA A 32 19.31 -8.23 -14.41
CA ALA A 32 18.88 -7.44 -13.26
C ALA A 32 18.59 -8.34 -12.06
N THR A 33 18.77 -7.80 -10.86
CA THR A 33 18.26 -8.38 -9.63
C THR A 33 16.87 -7.80 -9.33
N PRO A 34 15.90 -8.60 -8.84
CA PRO A 34 14.63 -8.07 -8.38
C PRO A 34 14.83 -7.03 -7.29
N ILE A 35 14.21 -5.87 -7.47
CA ILE A 35 14.11 -4.86 -6.41
C ILE A 35 13.20 -5.43 -5.31
N PRO A 36 13.48 -5.20 -4.01
CA PRO A 36 12.62 -5.65 -2.93
C PRO A 36 11.14 -5.33 -3.16
N GLY A 37 10.29 -6.36 -3.11
CA GLY A 37 8.85 -6.28 -3.40
C GLY A 37 8.46 -6.78 -4.80
N ASN A 38 9.40 -6.88 -5.74
CA ASN A 38 9.15 -7.32 -7.11
C ASN A 38 9.46 -8.80 -7.37
N GLU A 39 9.94 -9.54 -6.37
CA GLU A 39 10.40 -10.93 -6.51
C GLU A 39 9.31 -11.83 -7.10
N LYS A 40 8.05 -11.66 -6.64
CA LYS A 40 6.91 -12.43 -7.13
C LYS A 40 6.60 -12.16 -8.60
N TYR A 41 6.72 -10.91 -9.03
CA TYR A 41 6.45 -10.52 -10.41
C TYR A 41 7.54 -11.03 -11.35
N VAL A 42 8.80 -10.90 -10.95
CA VAL A 42 9.93 -11.45 -11.71
C VAL A 42 9.84 -12.97 -11.79
N GLY A 43 9.59 -13.65 -10.67
CA GLY A 43 9.42 -15.11 -10.64
C GLY A 43 8.33 -15.60 -11.60
N ARG A 44 7.16 -14.96 -11.58
CA ARG A 44 6.07 -15.29 -12.53
C ARG A 44 6.50 -15.11 -13.99
N THR A 45 7.24 -14.05 -14.29
CA THR A 45 7.71 -13.80 -15.66
C THR A 45 8.69 -14.88 -16.10
N ILE A 46 9.59 -15.32 -15.21
CA ILE A 46 10.52 -16.43 -15.46
C ILE A 46 9.75 -17.74 -15.70
N ASP A 47 8.73 -18.03 -14.89
CA ASP A 47 7.89 -19.22 -15.06
C ASP A 47 7.16 -19.21 -16.40
N GLU A 48 6.56 -18.07 -16.78
CA GLU A 48 5.87 -17.88 -18.06
C GLU A 48 6.82 -18.12 -19.24
N LEU A 49 8.02 -17.51 -19.23
CA LEU A 49 9.04 -17.69 -20.26
C LEU A 49 9.52 -19.15 -20.35
N SER A 50 9.76 -19.78 -19.20
CA SER A 50 10.21 -21.17 -19.14
C SER A 50 9.14 -22.12 -19.68
N ARG A 51 7.86 -21.82 -19.43
CA ARG A 51 6.71 -22.59 -19.96
C ARG A 51 6.59 -22.52 -21.48
N LEU A 52 7.07 -21.43 -22.10
CA LEU A 52 7.18 -21.29 -23.56
C LEU A 52 8.40 -22.04 -24.15
N GLY A 53 9.21 -22.69 -23.32
CA GLY A 53 10.39 -23.43 -23.76
C GLY A 53 11.62 -22.55 -23.99
N ALA A 54 11.64 -21.31 -23.46
CA ALA A 54 12.80 -20.45 -23.52
C ALA A 54 13.87 -20.85 -22.47
N HIS A 55 15.13 -20.65 -22.82
CA HIS A 55 16.25 -20.73 -21.90
C HIS A 55 16.41 -19.40 -21.15
N VAL A 56 16.06 -19.37 -19.87
CA VAL A 56 16.09 -18.13 -19.08
C VAL A 56 17.36 -18.07 -18.23
N ILE A 57 18.16 -17.01 -18.41
CA ILE A 57 19.36 -16.73 -17.61
C ILE A 57 19.07 -15.55 -16.69
N TYR A 58 19.21 -15.72 -15.38
CA TYR A 58 18.95 -14.68 -14.38
C TYR A 58 19.94 -14.78 -13.21
N SER A 59 20.06 -13.69 -12.45
CA SER A 59 21.08 -13.51 -11.39
C SER A 59 21.10 -14.63 -10.33
N GLY A 60 19.94 -15.21 -10.00
CA GLY A 60 19.84 -16.33 -9.05
C GLY A 60 20.35 -17.68 -9.58
N MET A 61 20.51 -17.84 -10.89
CA MET A 61 20.94 -19.09 -11.54
C MET A 61 22.40 -19.03 -12.02
N ARG A 62 22.88 -17.86 -12.45
CA ARG A 62 24.27 -17.66 -12.88
C ARG A 62 24.79 -16.31 -12.37
N ALA A 63 25.88 -16.36 -11.60
CA ALA A 63 26.62 -15.18 -11.21
C ALA A 63 27.16 -14.44 -12.44
N GLY A 64 27.19 -13.10 -12.38
CA GLY A 64 27.88 -12.25 -13.38
C GLY A 64 27.00 -11.57 -14.42
N VAL A 65 25.67 -11.80 -14.45
CA VAL A 65 24.77 -11.10 -15.39
C VAL A 65 24.31 -9.72 -14.90
N HIS A 66 24.53 -9.41 -13.63
CA HIS A 66 24.20 -8.13 -13.04
C HIS A 66 25.17 -7.80 -11.91
N VAL A 67 25.48 -6.51 -11.76
CA VAL A 67 26.20 -5.94 -10.63
C VAL A 67 25.40 -4.77 -10.08
N SER A 68 25.51 -4.53 -8.78
CA SER A 68 24.90 -3.37 -8.14
C SER A 68 25.47 -2.07 -8.73
N GLY A 69 24.61 -1.07 -8.94
CA GLY A 69 25.06 0.30 -9.24
C GLY A 69 25.59 1.06 -8.01
N HIS A 70 25.45 0.48 -6.81
CA HIS A 70 25.96 1.02 -5.56
C HIS A 70 27.15 0.21 -5.06
N GLY A 71 28.21 0.91 -4.62
CA GLY A 71 29.42 0.29 -4.05
C GLY A 71 29.13 -0.47 -2.76
N SER A 72 29.90 -1.54 -2.54
CA SER A 72 29.81 -2.36 -1.33
C SER A 72 30.70 -1.77 -0.22
N GLN A 73 30.82 -2.49 0.91
CA GLN A 73 31.48 -1.97 2.10
C GLN A 73 32.91 -1.47 1.84
N GLU A 74 33.68 -2.16 1.00
CA GLU A 74 35.08 -1.80 0.72
C GLU A 74 35.19 -0.55 -0.16
N GLU A 75 34.30 -0.35 -1.14
CA GLU A 75 34.23 0.89 -1.91
C GLU A 75 33.78 2.07 -1.04
N LEU A 76 32.85 1.86 -0.11
CA LEU A 76 32.44 2.89 0.85
C LEU A 76 33.60 3.27 1.79
N LYS A 77 34.33 2.29 2.34
CA LYS A 77 35.53 2.55 3.15
C LYS A 77 36.63 3.25 2.35
N LEU A 78 36.83 2.85 1.10
CA LEU A 78 37.79 3.50 0.20
C LEU A 78 37.46 4.98 0.04
N MET A 79 36.19 5.31 -0.24
CA MET A 79 35.74 6.70 -0.34
C MET A 79 36.00 7.49 0.95
N LEU A 80 35.66 6.93 2.11
CA LEU A 80 35.88 7.57 3.41
C LEU A 80 37.37 7.81 3.70
N ASN A 81 38.24 6.85 3.37
CA ASN A 81 39.70 6.98 3.53
C ASN A 81 40.34 7.99 2.58
N LEU A 82 39.79 8.15 1.37
CA LEU A 82 40.23 9.16 0.40
C LEU A 82 39.80 10.56 0.83
N MET A 83 38.55 10.72 1.26
CA MET A 83 37.97 12.01 1.60
C MET A 83 38.40 12.53 2.98
N ARG A 84 38.65 11.62 3.94
CA ARG A 84 38.98 11.93 5.34
C ARG A 84 38.07 13.01 5.95
N PRO A 85 36.75 12.81 5.94
CA PRO A 85 35.81 13.84 6.36
C PRO A 85 35.89 14.08 7.87
N LYS A 86 35.81 15.35 8.29
CA LYS A 86 35.69 15.73 9.71
C LYS A 86 34.32 15.30 10.29
N TYR A 87 33.27 15.40 9.49
CA TYR A 87 31.90 15.01 9.84
C TYR A 87 31.31 14.15 8.74
N PHE A 88 30.50 13.16 9.11
CA PHE A 88 29.90 12.23 8.16
C PHE A 88 28.40 12.13 8.34
N ILE A 89 27.67 12.22 7.24
CA ILE A 89 26.20 12.08 7.20
C ILE A 89 25.89 10.98 6.19
N PRO A 90 25.58 9.75 6.62
CA PRO A 90 25.17 8.71 5.68
C PRO A 90 23.83 9.08 5.05
N ILE A 91 23.75 8.99 3.72
CA ILE A 91 22.56 9.28 2.92
C ILE A 91 22.18 8.09 2.03
N HIS A 92 21.01 8.16 1.41
CA HIS A 92 20.50 7.20 0.42
C HIS A 92 20.44 5.74 0.95
N GLY A 93 19.57 5.50 1.93
CA GLY A 93 19.29 4.14 2.42
C GLY A 93 18.21 4.14 3.50
N GLU A 94 17.65 2.96 3.77
CA GLU A 94 16.81 2.73 4.95
C GLU A 94 17.66 2.89 6.22
N TYR A 95 17.01 3.12 7.37
CA TYR A 95 17.70 3.36 8.64
C TYR A 95 18.78 2.31 8.97
N ARG A 96 18.51 1.02 8.72
CA ARG A 96 19.50 -0.06 8.90
C ARG A 96 20.76 0.15 8.07
N MET A 97 20.60 0.60 6.81
CA MET A 97 21.71 0.84 5.89
C MET A 97 22.54 2.03 6.35
N LEU A 98 21.85 3.13 6.74
CA LEU A 98 22.51 4.33 7.27
C LEU A 98 23.31 4.01 8.53
N ARG A 99 22.75 3.18 9.42
CA ARG A 99 23.44 2.71 10.63
C ARG A 99 24.66 1.86 10.32
N HIS A 100 24.57 0.93 9.37
CA HIS A 100 25.74 0.16 8.95
C HIS A 100 26.81 1.05 8.30
N HIS A 101 26.42 2.04 7.50
CA HIS A 101 27.36 2.98 6.89
C HIS A 101 28.04 3.87 7.95
N ALA A 102 27.31 4.28 8.99
CA ALA A 102 27.89 4.96 10.15
C ALA A 102 28.94 4.07 10.85
N HIS A 103 28.64 2.80 11.10
CA HIS A 103 29.64 1.88 11.68
C HIS A 103 30.86 1.68 10.78
N LEU A 104 30.69 1.69 9.45
CA LEU A 104 31.83 1.66 8.52
C LEU A 104 32.70 2.90 8.65
N ALA A 105 32.09 4.09 8.78
CA ALA A 105 32.79 5.34 9.06
C ALA A 105 33.56 5.30 10.38
N GLU A 106 32.96 4.79 11.45
CA GLU A 106 33.66 4.57 12.73
C GLU A 106 34.86 3.64 12.55
N SER A 107 34.70 2.55 11.80
CA SER A 107 35.77 1.54 11.59
C SER A 107 37.00 2.06 10.84
N VAL A 108 36.87 3.17 10.10
CA VAL A 108 37.97 3.82 9.38
C VAL A 108 38.47 5.10 10.05
N GLY A 109 38.07 5.33 11.32
CA GLY A 109 38.64 6.36 12.18
C GLY A 109 37.87 7.69 12.21
N ILE A 110 36.60 7.73 11.79
CA ILE A 110 35.74 8.89 12.01
C ILE A 110 35.11 8.76 13.40
N GLU A 111 35.35 9.75 14.27
CA GLU A 111 34.78 9.77 15.62
C GLU A 111 33.25 9.71 15.60
N LYS A 112 32.68 8.91 16.48
CA LYS A 112 31.24 8.63 16.53
C LYS A 112 30.41 9.90 16.71
N GLU A 113 30.90 10.86 17.51
CA GLU A 113 30.25 12.13 17.78
C GLU A 113 30.17 13.03 16.54
N ASN A 114 31.00 12.75 15.53
CA ASN A 114 31.03 13.47 14.26
C ASN A 114 30.15 12.82 13.18
N ILE A 115 29.44 11.73 13.49
CA ILE A 115 28.56 11.02 12.56
C ILE A 115 27.10 11.35 12.86
N PHE A 116 26.41 11.92 11.87
CA PHE A 116 25.00 12.31 12.00
C PHE A 116 24.11 11.40 11.16
N ILE A 117 23.47 10.43 11.79
CA ILE A 117 22.30 9.76 11.20
C ILE A 117 21.09 10.68 11.39
N THR A 118 20.43 11.02 10.29
CA THR A 118 19.34 11.99 10.21
C THR A 118 18.10 11.37 9.55
N ASP A 119 16.92 11.73 10.04
CA ASP A 119 15.66 11.47 9.33
C ASP A 119 15.34 12.60 8.33
N ILE A 120 14.39 12.36 7.42
CA ILE A 120 13.89 13.40 6.52
C ILE A 120 13.33 14.55 7.37
N GLY A 121 13.84 15.76 7.15
CA GLY A 121 13.47 16.98 7.89
C GLY A 121 14.37 17.31 9.08
N ASP A 122 15.23 16.41 9.51
CA ASP A 122 16.31 16.76 10.44
C ASP A 122 17.35 17.63 9.73
N THR A 123 18.00 18.52 10.49
CA THR A 123 19.04 19.40 9.95
C THR A 123 20.36 19.22 10.71
N VAL A 124 21.46 19.42 9.99
CA VAL A 124 22.81 19.52 10.55
C VAL A 124 23.34 20.90 10.18
N GLU A 125 23.54 21.75 11.18
CA GLU A 125 24.03 23.11 11.03
C GLU A 125 25.55 23.09 11.17
N ILE A 126 26.25 23.62 10.16
CA ILE A 126 27.71 23.73 10.15
C ILE A 126 28.08 25.22 10.22
N GLN A 127 28.73 25.63 11.30
CA GLN A 127 29.18 27.00 11.49
C GLN A 127 30.61 27.00 12.02
N ASN A 128 31.49 27.81 11.43
CA ASN A 128 32.90 27.94 11.82
C ASN A 128 33.64 26.58 11.92
N GLY A 129 33.28 25.64 11.05
CA GLY A 129 33.88 24.29 11.02
C GLY A 129 33.42 23.37 12.15
N ALA A 130 32.39 23.73 12.92
CA ALA A 130 31.72 22.87 13.90
C ALA A 130 30.32 22.48 13.38
N ALA A 131 30.02 21.19 13.39
CA ALA A 131 28.69 20.67 13.04
C ALA A 131 27.89 20.34 14.29
N ARG A 132 26.60 20.67 14.29
CA ARG A 132 25.65 20.28 15.34
C ARG A 132 24.28 19.97 14.74
N ARG A 133 23.46 19.21 15.47
CA ARG A 133 22.05 19.06 15.12
C ARG A 133 21.36 20.42 15.20
N GLY A 134 20.59 20.74 14.16
CA GLY A 134 19.84 21.98 14.06
C GLY A 134 18.36 21.79 14.36
N SER A 135 17.58 22.84 14.08
CA SER A 135 16.12 22.79 14.15
C SER A 135 15.53 21.99 12.99
N LYS A 136 14.52 21.17 13.25
CA LYS A 136 13.81 20.45 12.19
C LYS A 136 13.12 21.42 11.23
N VAL A 137 13.04 21.00 9.96
CA VAL A 137 12.30 21.72 8.92
C VAL A 137 11.05 20.93 8.53
N GLN A 138 10.02 21.65 8.04
CA GLN A 138 8.82 21.00 7.53
C GLN A 138 9.19 20.09 6.36
N SER A 139 8.78 18.84 6.46
CA SER A 139 9.03 17.81 5.44
C SER A 139 7.94 16.75 5.50
N GLY A 140 7.86 15.92 4.47
CA GLY A 140 6.88 14.84 4.38
C GLY A 140 6.69 14.37 2.95
N TYR A 141 5.82 13.39 2.79
CA TYR A 141 5.47 12.86 1.47
C TYR A 141 4.29 13.63 0.90
N VAL A 142 4.38 13.98 -0.38
CA VAL A 142 3.25 14.42 -1.19
C VAL A 142 2.96 13.29 -2.18
N LEU A 143 1.78 12.71 -2.07
CA LEU A 143 1.35 11.61 -2.93
C LEU A 143 0.79 12.18 -4.24
N ILE A 144 1.00 11.46 -5.34
CA ILE A 144 0.53 11.82 -6.67
C ILE A 144 -0.31 10.66 -7.20
N ASP A 145 -1.53 10.94 -7.64
CA ASP A 145 -2.44 9.95 -8.22
C ASP A 145 -3.11 10.51 -9.48
N GLY A 146 -2.74 9.96 -10.65
CA GLY A 146 -3.16 10.50 -11.94
C GLY A 146 -2.66 11.94 -12.16
N LEU A 147 -3.59 12.88 -12.30
CA LEU A 147 -3.30 14.32 -12.43
C LEU A 147 -3.32 15.04 -11.06
N GLY A 148 -3.76 14.37 -10.01
CA GLY A 148 -3.85 14.91 -8.66
C GLY A 148 -2.48 14.94 -7.97
N VAL A 149 -2.16 16.09 -7.36
CA VAL A 149 -0.95 16.28 -6.56
C VAL A 149 -1.37 16.65 -5.14
N GLY A 150 -1.10 15.77 -4.18
CA GLY A 150 -1.42 15.98 -2.76
C GLY A 150 -2.90 15.86 -2.41
N ASP A 151 -3.76 15.49 -3.36
CA ASP A 151 -5.19 15.20 -3.17
C ASP A 151 -5.43 13.85 -2.49
N VAL A 152 -4.48 12.91 -2.64
CA VAL A 152 -4.49 11.64 -1.92
C VAL A 152 -3.77 11.79 -0.58
N GLY A 153 -4.56 11.88 0.49
CA GLY A 153 -4.06 11.85 1.87
C GLY A 153 -4.08 10.45 2.49
N ASN A 154 -3.57 10.35 3.73
CA ASN A 154 -3.58 9.13 4.53
C ASN A 154 -4.99 8.55 4.77
N ILE A 155 -6.02 9.40 4.80
CA ILE A 155 -7.42 8.98 4.95
C ILE A 155 -7.88 8.23 3.70
N VAL A 156 -7.64 8.80 2.52
CA VAL A 156 -7.99 8.15 1.23
C VAL A 156 -7.28 6.81 1.08
N LEU A 157 -5.99 6.73 1.46
CA LEU A 157 -5.26 5.45 1.47
C LEU A 157 -5.83 4.43 2.46
N ARG A 158 -6.24 4.88 3.65
CA ARG A 158 -6.88 4.02 4.65
C ARG A 158 -8.19 3.45 4.12
N ASP A 159 -9.03 4.28 3.50
CA ASP A 159 -10.29 3.84 2.92
C ASP A 159 -10.06 2.83 1.80
N ARG A 160 -9.13 3.11 0.88
CA ARG A 160 -8.72 2.16 -0.17
C ARG A 160 -8.27 0.82 0.41
N LYS A 161 -7.48 0.85 1.49
CA LYS A 161 -7.01 -0.37 2.16
C LYS A 161 -8.18 -1.19 2.72
N LEU A 162 -9.09 -0.57 3.47
CA LEU A 162 -10.26 -1.24 4.04
C LEU A 162 -11.14 -1.85 2.94
N LEU A 163 -11.42 -1.07 1.88
CA LEU A 163 -12.19 -1.54 0.73
C LEU A 163 -11.54 -2.74 0.03
N SER A 164 -10.21 -2.75 -0.10
CA SER A 164 -9.48 -3.84 -0.74
C SER A 164 -9.45 -5.15 0.06
N GLN A 165 -9.57 -5.07 1.39
CA GLN A 165 -9.47 -6.22 2.29
C GLN A 165 -10.84 -6.82 2.59
N ASP A 166 -11.79 -5.99 3.00
CA ASP A 166 -13.06 -6.44 3.55
C ASP A 166 -14.27 -6.08 2.69
N GLY A 167 -14.08 -5.27 1.64
CA GLY A 167 -15.16 -4.81 0.79
C GLY A 167 -16.03 -3.74 1.45
N ILE A 168 -17.17 -3.45 0.82
CA ILE A 168 -18.13 -2.44 1.25
C ILE A 168 -19.56 -2.97 1.20
N LEU A 169 -20.37 -2.46 2.12
CA LEU A 169 -21.80 -2.66 2.20
C LEU A 169 -22.49 -1.31 2.36
N VAL A 170 -23.28 -0.91 1.38
CA VAL A 170 -24.05 0.33 1.39
C VAL A 170 -25.50 0.00 1.73
N VAL A 171 -26.06 0.73 2.69
CA VAL A 171 -27.46 0.57 3.11
C VAL A 171 -28.20 1.83 2.73
N VAL A 172 -29.28 1.73 1.98
CA VAL A 172 -30.09 2.87 1.56
C VAL A 172 -31.47 2.76 2.19
N VAL A 173 -31.90 3.82 2.88
CA VAL A 173 -33.23 3.90 3.50
C VAL A 173 -33.84 5.26 3.20
N THR A 174 -35.13 5.30 2.89
CA THR A 174 -35.89 6.54 2.73
C THR A 174 -36.88 6.68 3.88
N LEU A 175 -36.81 7.81 4.59
CA LEU A 175 -37.66 8.15 5.72
C LEU A 175 -38.62 9.29 5.34
N SER A 176 -39.81 9.28 5.92
CA SER A 176 -40.80 10.36 5.86
C SER A 176 -40.38 11.50 6.77
N LYS A 177 -40.47 12.73 6.26
CA LYS A 177 -40.22 13.94 7.06
C LYS A 177 -41.25 14.17 8.17
N GLN A 178 -42.48 13.70 7.97
CA GLN A 178 -43.61 14.06 8.84
C GLN A 178 -43.65 13.22 10.11
N ASP A 179 -43.40 11.93 9.98
CA ASP A 179 -43.54 10.94 11.05
C ASP A 179 -42.31 10.02 11.21
N GLY A 180 -41.25 10.27 10.44
CA GLY A 180 -39.99 9.52 10.48
C GLY A 180 -40.10 8.11 9.88
N THR A 181 -41.27 7.70 9.37
CA THR A 181 -41.53 6.33 8.93
C THR A 181 -40.69 5.92 7.73
N ILE A 182 -40.33 4.64 7.67
CA ILE A 182 -39.62 4.10 6.52
C ILE A 182 -40.58 4.05 5.33
N LEU A 183 -40.36 4.91 4.34
CA LEU A 183 -41.12 4.97 3.11
C LEU A 183 -40.63 3.94 2.09
N SER A 184 -39.32 3.69 2.05
CA SER A 184 -38.69 2.76 1.11
C SER A 184 -37.35 2.23 1.65
N GLY A 185 -37.00 1.01 1.25
CA GLY A 185 -35.84 0.28 1.78
C GLY A 185 -36.15 -0.42 3.12
N PRO A 186 -35.14 -0.93 3.84
CA PRO A 186 -33.72 -0.84 3.55
C PRO A 186 -33.30 -1.68 2.34
N ASP A 187 -32.50 -1.07 1.45
CA ASP A 187 -31.85 -1.74 0.34
C ASP A 187 -30.34 -1.83 0.58
N ILE A 188 -29.81 -3.05 0.52
CA ILE A 188 -28.38 -3.31 0.76
C ILE A 188 -27.66 -3.64 -0.55
N ILE A 189 -26.60 -2.89 -0.82
CA ILE A 189 -25.72 -3.07 -1.98
C ILE A 189 -24.34 -3.48 -1.47
N SER A 190 -23.85 -4.64 -1.90
CA SER A 190 -22.52 -5.14 -1.52
C SER A 190 -21.54 -5.20 -2.70
N ARG A 191 -20.29 -4.81 -2.45
CA ARG A 191 -19.16 -4.93 -3.40
C ARG A 191 -17.91 -5.42 -2.68
N GLY A 192 -17.28 -6.49 -3.19
CA GLY A 192 -16.04 -7.05 -2.62
C GLY A 192 -16.17 -7.72 -1.25
N PHE A 193 -17.37 -7.71 -0.65
CA PHE A 193 -17.64 -8.34 0.64
C PHE A 193 -18.24 -9.73 0.45
N VAL A 194 -19.50 -9.86 0.00
CA VAL A 194 -20.14 -11.16 -0.25
C VAL A 194 -20.69 -11.25 -1.67
N TYR A 195 -20.74 -12.47 -2.22
CA TYR A 195 -21.36 -12.71 -3.53
C TYR A 195 -22.87 -12.77 -3.37
N VAL A 196 -23.56 -11.72 -3.84
CA VAL A 196 -25.00 -11.50 -3.60
C VAL A 196 -25.86 -12.72 -3.92
N ARG A 197 -25.60 -13.44 -5.02
CA ARG A 197 -26.39 -14.60 -5.45
C ARG A 197 -26.30 -15.80 -4.50
N GLU A 198 -25.23 -15.90 -3.73
CA GLU A 198 -25.01 -17.01 -2.79
C GLU A 198 -25.27 -16.58 -1.34
N SER A 199 -25.62 -15.31 -1.11
CA SER A 199 -25.75 -14.71 0.23
C SER A 199 -27.06 -13.96 0.43
N GLU A 200 -28.11 -14.32 -0.31
CA GLU A 200 -29.44 -13.68 -0.19
C GLU A 200 -29.96 -13.73 1.24
N GLY A 201 -29.92 -14.90 1.90
CA GLY A 201 -30.38 -15.02 3.29
C GLY A 201 -29.60 -14.16 4.30
N LEU A 202 -28.30 -13.92 4.07
CA LEU A 202 -27.51 -13.02 4.90
C LEU A 202 -27.96 -11.56 4.72
N LEU A 203 -28.25 -11.17 3.48
CA LEU A 203 -28.69 -9.81 3.14
C LEU A 203 -30.13 -9.55 3.61
N ASP A 204 -31.01 -10.54 3.52
CA ASP A 204 -32.38 -10.46 4.04
C ASP A 204 -32.38 -10.27 5.56
N GLU A 205 -31.53 -11.00 6.27
CA GLU A 205 -31.41 -10.85 7.72
C GLU A 205 -30.77 -9.50 8.08
N ALA A 206 -29.77 -9.04 7.30
CA ALA A 206 -29.23 -7.69 7.46
C ALA A 206 -30.32 -6.61 7.27
N ASN A 207 -31.20 -6.75 6.27
CA ASN A 207 -32.35 -5.85 6.07
C ASN A 207 -33.31 -5.85 7.26
N ARG A 208 -33.60 -7.02 7.84
CA ARG A 208 -34.42 -7.12 9.07
C ARG A 208 -33.76 -6.45 10.26
N ILE A 209 -32.44 -6.59 10.42
CA ILE A 209 -31.68 -5.94 11.49
C ILE A 209 -31.72 -4.41 11.33
N VAL A 210 -31.56 -3.90 10.11
CA VAL A 210 -31.67 -2.46 9.85
C VAL A 210 -33.07 -1.96 10.18
N THR A 211 -34.09 -2.65 9.67
CA THR A 211 -35.51 -2.28 9.87
C THR A 211 -35.87 -2.26 11.34
N SER A 212 -35.52 -3.31 12.10
CA SER A 212 -35.78 -3.38 13.54
C SER A 212 -35.00 -2.34 14.34
N THR A 213 -33.75 -2.06 13.97
CA THR A 213 -32.93 -1.01 14.60
C THR A 213 -33.55 0.37 14.39
N LEU A 214 -33.99 0.68 13.17
CA LEU A 214 -34.62 1.97 12.87
C LEU A 214 -35.98 2.11 13.58
N HIS A 215 -36.85 1.10 13.53
CA HIS A 215 -38.12 1.14 14.25
C HIS A 215 -37.94 1.34 15.76
N LYS A 216 -36.93 0.68 16.36
CA LYS A 216 -36.62 0.88 17.78
C LYS A 216 -36.23 2.33 18.07
N LEU A 217 -35.32 2.90 17.28
CA LEU A 217 -34.84 4.28 17.47
C LEU A 217 -35.96 5.30 17.27
N MET A 218 -36.85 5.05 16.31
CA MET A 218 -38.03 5.88 16.09
C MET A 218 -38.99 5.85 17.29
N ASN A 219 -39.25 4.66 17.86
CA ASN A 219 -40.08 4.53 19.05
C ASN A 219 -39.45 5.21 20.28
N GLU A 220 -38.13 5.30 20.33
CA GLU A 220 -37.36 6.03 21.35
C GLU A 220 -37.25 7.55 21.05
N ASN A 221 -37.93 8.06 20.00
CA ASN A 221 -37.88 9.44 19.52
C ASN A 221 -36.47 9.95 19.17
N VAL A 222 -35.58 9.06 18.72
CA VAL A 222 -34.23 9.42 18.27
C VAL A 222 -34.27 9.84 16.80
N ASN A 223 -34.32 11.14 16.55
CA ASN A 223 -34.42 11.70 15.19
C ASN A 223 -33.09 12.26 14.64
N GLU A 224 -32.00 12.12 15.39
CA GLU A 224 -30.70 12.63 14.94
C GLU A 224 -30.04 11.69 13.91
N TRP A 225 -29.80 12.21 12.71
CA TRP A 225 -29.20 11.48 11.59
C TRP A 225 -27.89 10.77 11.92
N ALA A 226 -27.01 11.42 12.69
CA ALA A 226 -25.73 10.84 13.09
C ALA A 226 -25.93 9.60 13.98
N SER A 227 -26.91 9.68 14.88
CA SER A 227 -27.28 8.61 15.80
C SER A 227 -27.93 7.44 15.06
N LEU A 228 -28.85 7.69 14.13
CA LEU A 228 -29.44 6.64 13.27
C LEU A 228 -28.38 5.90 12.46
N LYS A 229 -27.51 6.64 11.76
CA LYS A 229 -26.42 6.06 10.95
C LYS A 229 -25.46 5.22 11.80
N THR A 230 -25.09 5.70 12.98
CA THR A 230 -24.14 5.00 13.86
C THR A 230 -24.75 3.70 14.39
N ASN A 231 -26.00 3.73 14.86
CA ASN A 231 -26.67 2.52 15.36
C ASN A 231 -26.86 1.46 14.27
N VAL A 232 -27.27 1.86 13.07
CA VAL A 232 -27.36 0.95 11.92
C VAL A 232 -26.00 0.32 11.60
N LYS A 233 -24.95 1.15 11.55
CA LYS A 233 -23.58 0.70 11.29
C LYS A 233 -23.11 -0.33 12.35
N ASP A 234 -23.38 -0.07 13.62
CA ASP A 234 -22.91 -0.91 14.72
C ASP A 234 -23.72 -2.20 14.87
N ALA A 235 -25.03 -2.17 14.61
CA ALA A 235 -25.88 -3.35 14.57
C ALA A 235 -25.47 -4.28 13.43
N LEU A 236 -25.33 -3.75 12.21
CA LEU A 236 -24.86 -4.52 11.06
C LEU A 236 -23.42 -5.00 11.23
N GLY A 237 -22.53 -4.15 11.75
CA GLY A 237 -21.13 -4.51 11.95
C GLY A 237 -20.95 -5.71 12.87
N ARG A 238 -21.74 -5.79 13.95
CA ARG A 238 -21.75 -6.95 14.84
C ARG A 238 -22.25 -8.21 14.14
N PHE A 239 -23.42 -8.13 13.52
CA PHE A 239 -24.02 -9.26 12.80
C PHE A 239 -23.10 -9.81 11.70
N LEU A 240 -22.59 -8.94 10.83
CA LEU A 240 -21.72 -9.34 9.72
C LEU A 240 -20.42 -9.97 10.23
N TYR A 241 -19.86 -9.46 11.32
CA TYR A 241 -18.66 -10.05 11.92
C TYR A 241 -18.94 -11.42 12.55
N GLU A 242 -20.09 -11.60 13.21
CA GLU A 242 -20.48 -12.89 13.79
C GLU A 242 -20.67 -13.96 12.71
N GLN A 243 -21.32 -13.61 11.60
CA GLN A 243 -21.60 -14.54 10.50
C GLN A 243 -20.39 -14.81 9.61
N THR A 244 -19.58 -13.78 9.32
CA THR A 244 -18.54 -13.86 8.26
C THR A 244 -17.11 -13.73 8.78
N ARG A 245 -16.91 -13.32 10.05
CA ARG A 245 -15.61 -12.96 10.65
C ARG A 245 -14.85 -11.86 9.89
N ARG A 246 -15.54 -11.10 9.05
CA ARG A 246 -15.01 -9.97 8.27
C ARG A 246 -15.69 -8.68 8.69
N ARG A 247 -15.02 -7.54 8.45
CA ARG A 247 -15.51 -6.21 8.84
C ARG A 247 -15.57 -5.27 7.64
N PRO A 248 -16.58 -5.41 6.76
CA PRO A 248 -16.71 -4.53 5.61
C PRO A 248 -16.89 -3.08 6.06
N MET A 249 -16.53 -2.16 5.17
CA MET A 249 -16.94 -0.77 5.34
C MET A 249 -18.46 -0.68 5.20
N ILE A 250 -19.17 -0.20 6.22
CA ILE A 250 -20.63 -0.07 6.19
C ILE A 250 -20.98 1.41 6.03
N LEU A 251 -21.70 1.75 4.95
CA LEU A 251 -22.09 3.11 4.63
C LEU A 251 -23.64 3.25 4.61
N PRO A 252 -24.25 3.71 5.70
CA PRO A 252 -25.69 3.98 5.75
C PRO A 252 -26.01 5.35 5.13
N ILE A 253 -26.81 5.31 4.06
CA ILE A 253 -27.39 6.46 3.37
C ILE A 253 -28.86 6.51 3.74
N ILE A 254 -29.25 7.58 4.42
CA ILE A 254 -30.64 7.81 4.80
C ILE A 254 -31.11 9.05 4.03
N MET A 255 -32.21 8.93 3.32
CA MET A 255 -32.86 10.00 2.54
C MET A 255 -34.15 10.42 3.25
N GLU A 256 -34.48 11.71 3.20
CA GLU A 256 -35.75 12.24 3.72
C GLU A 256 -36.61 12.70 2.54
N VAL A 257 -37.89 12.33 2.53
CA VAL A 257 -38.87 12.75 1.52
C VAL A 257 -40.12 13.28 2.20
#